data_AF-U1PSV2-F1
#
_entry.id   AF-U1PSV2-F1
#
_cell.length_a   1.000
_cell.length_b   1.000
_cell.length_c   1.000
_cell.angle_alpha   90.00
_cell.angle_beta   90.00
_cell.angle_gamma   90.00
#
_symmetry.space_group_name_H-M   'P 1'
#
loop_
_entity.id
_entity.type
_entity.pdbx_description
1 polymer ?
#
loop_
_entity_poly.entity_id
_entity_poly.type
_entity_poly.pdbx_seq_one_letter_code
_entity_poly.pdbx_strand_id
1 'polypeptide(L)'
;MHVIVPYTDISPKTRLDSTLTASERSAFAQAMLYDVISALQANGHTVELLTPTKTVTHARKRVNESDNTDITAETTEMRSASTPAHETAVEQDAESDTHWSQSPTSAVSITPEVVMMILGGSSDSDGEMSIQHRNNHKDTTQDGIQPNQITVTTDDRALTPAVNGCLNRLSDPKAQFGELAVVMADLALITPTAIERLFAREGDVVLAPGRGGGTNAIVIRHPSFTVNYHGASYQDHHQIAVDASLSVGVIDSMRLGTDIDEPTDLPEVLFHNSGMASEWLQSVGIKLSLDDDTGRVGITHQRNRADED
;
A
#
# COMPACT_ATOMS: atom_id res chain seq x y z
N MET A 1 -6.39 8.71 -17.84
CA MET A 1 -6.27 7.70 -16.79
C MET A 1 -6.25 8.34 -15.41
N HIS A 2 -7.17 7.93 -14.53
CA HIS A 2 -7.13 8.22 -13.09
C HIS A 2 -6.58 7.00 -12.36
N VAL A 3 -5.62 7.16 -11.45
CA VAL A 3 -4.98 6.01 -10.78
C VAL A 3 -5.35 5.99 -9.31
N ILE A 4 -5.89 4.85 -8.86
CA ILE A 4 -6.10 4.58 -7.44
C ILE A 4 -5.11 3.53 -6.94
N VAL A 5 -4.61 3.74 -5.72
CA VAL A 5 -3.75 2.79 -5.02
C VAL A 5 -4.41 2.46 -3.68
N PRO A 6 -5.04 1.27 -3.55
CA PRO A 6 -5.59 0.82 -2.28
C PRO A 6 -4.47 0.55 -1.28
N TYR A 7 -4.57 1.11 -0.08
CA TYR A 7 -3.55 0.96 0.94
C TYR A 7 -4.15 0.93 2.35
N THR A 8 -3.51 0.16 3.24
CA THR A 8 -3.74 0.25 4.68
C THR A 8 -2.47 -0.09 5.44
N ASP A 9 -2.24 0.63 6.53
CA ASP A 9 -1.19 0.35 7.51
C ASP A 9 -1.71 -0.40 8.75
N ILE A 10 -2.92 -0.95 8.68
CA ILE A 10 -3.54 -1.70 9.79
C ILE A 10 -3.04 -3.14 9.72
N SER A 11 -2.09 -3.49 10.60
CA SER A 11 -1.47 -4.82 10.68
C SER A 11 -1.00 -5.35 9.30
N PRO A 12 -0.19 -4.58 8.55
CA PRO A 12 0.18 -4.97 7.20
C PRO A 12 1.07 -6.21 7.21
N LYS A 13 0.99 -6.95 6.09
CA LYS A 13 1.91 -8.05 5.75
C LYS A 13 2.05 -9.11 6.84
N THR A 14 0.96 -9.49 7.49
CA THR A 14 0.97 -10.42 8.64
C THR A 14 1.72 -11.73 8.41
N ARG A 15 1.78 -12.23 7.17
CA ARG A 15 2.55 -13.41 6.77
C ARG A 15 4.07 -13.24 6.87
N LEU A 16 4.57 -12.02 7.04
CA LEU A 16 5.97 -11.69 7.32
C LEU A 16 6.30 -11.66 8.82
N ASP A 17 5.37 -11.98 9.72
CA ASP A 17 5.57 -11.89 11.18
C ASP A 17 6.71 -12.77 11.73
N SER A 18 6.97 -13.90 11.07
CA SER A 18 8.10 -14.78 11.35
C SER A 18 9.47 -14.14 11.10
N THR A 19 9.51 -13.09 10.28
CA THR A 19 10.75 -12.42 9.84
C THR A 19 10.85 -10.99 10.35
N LEU A 20 9.74 -10.25 10.33
CA LEU A 20 9.65 -8.83 10.62
C LEU A 20 8.68 -8.56 11.78
N THR A 21 9.10 -7.70 12.71
CA THR A 21 8.26 -7.16 13.79
C THR A 21 7.09 -6.33 13.24
N ALA A 22 6.11 -5.97 14.07
CA ALA A 22 4.95 -5.19 13.61
C ALA A 22 5.33 -3.80 13.06
N SER A 23 6.28 -3.11 13.70
CA SER A 23 6.82 -1.83 13.23
C SER A 23 7.59 -2.00 11.92
N GLU A 24 8.44 -3.01 11.82
CA GLU A 24 9.19 -3.36 10.61
C GLU A 24 8.26 -3.65 9.42
N ARG A 25 7.21 -4.44 9.62
CA ARG A 25 6.22 -4.71 8.56
C ARG A 25 5.51 -3.43 8.09
N SER A 26 5.26 -2.50 9.00
CA SER A 26 4.60 -1.24 8.69
C SER A 26 5.52 -0.32 7.88
N ALA A 27 6.78 -0.20 8.28
CA ALA A 27 7.79 0.56 7.54
C ALA A 27 8.08 -0.07 6.16
N PHE A 28 8.11 -1.40 6.07
CA PHE A 28 8.28 -2.08 4.79
C PHE A 28 7.10 -1.86 3.84
N ALA A 29 5.86 -1.91 4.34
CA ALA A 29 4.67 -1.61 3.55
C ALA A 29 4.69 -0.16 3.03
N GLN A 30 5.17 0.80 3.82
CA GLN A 30 5.37 2.19 3.40
C GLN A 30 6.46 2.31 2.33
N ALA A 31 7.56 1.58 2.46
CA ALA A 31 8.63 1.56 1.47
C ALA A 31 8.14 1.02 0.11
N MET A 32 7.33 -0.04 0.11
CA MET A 32 6.69 -0.55 -1.12
C MET A 32 5.70 0.45 -1.71
N LEU A 33 4.86 1.08 -0.87
CA LEU A 33 3.94 2.13 -1.31
C LEU A 33 4.71 3.30 -1.95
N TYR A 34 5.85 3.68 -1.38
CA TYR A 34 6.72 4.71 -1.95
C TYR A 34 7.17 4.35 -3.37
N ASP A 35 7.66 3.12 -3.57
CA ASP A 35 8.10 2.64 -4.88
C ASP A 35 6.96 2.63 -5.91
N VAL A 36 5.76 2.21 -5.50
CA VAL A 36 4.54 2.25 -6.36
C VAL A 36 4.21 3.67 -6.78
N ILE A 37 4.14 4.61 -5.84
CA ILE A 37 3.80 6.01 -6.16
C ILE A 37 4.89 6.65 -7.02
N SER A 38 6.16 6.40 -6.70
CA SER A 38 7.30 6.91 -7.46
C SER A 38 7.23 6.44 -8.92
N ALA A 39 6.97 5.14 -9.16
CA ALA A 39 6.82 4.60 -10.51
C ALA A 39 5.63 5.19 -11.28
N LEU A 40 4.51 5.48 -10.60
CA LEU A 40 3.34 6.12 -11.18
C LEU A 40 3.59 7.59 -11.54
N GLN A 41 4.22 8.34 -10.65
CA GLN A 41 4.55 9.75 -10.85
C GLN A 41 5.64 9.96 -11.91
N ALA A 42 6.60 9.05 -12.02
CA ALA A 42 7.59 9.03 -13.11
C ALA A 42 6.94 8.89 -14.50
N ASN A 43 5.71 8.36 -14.58
CA ASN A 43 4.89 8.31 -15.79
C ASN A 43 3.91 9.50 -15.91
N GLY A 44 4.03 10.50 -15.04
CA GLY A 44 3.19 11.71 -15.07
C GLY A 44 1.78 11.53 -14.50
N HIS A 45 1.51 10.46 -13.74
CA HIS A 45 0.19 10.22 -13.16
C HIS A 45 0.07 10.79 -11.76
N THR A 46 -1.07 11.44 -11.49
CA THR A 46 -1.52 11.74 -10.13
C THR A 46 -2.09 10.48 -9.48
N VAL A 47 -1.91 10.33 -8.18
CA VAL A 47 -2.33 9.14 -7.42
C VAL A 47 -3.41 9.48 -6.42
N GLU A 48 -4.50 8.71 -6.42
CA GLU A 48 -5.48 8.71 -5.31
C GLU A 48 -5.21 7.51 -4.41
N LEU A 49 -4.79 7.76 -3.17
CA LEU A 49 -4.70 6.73 -2.14
C LEU A 49 -6.10 6.43 -1.60
N LEU A 50 -6.58 5.21 -1.83
CA LEU A 50 -7.84 4.72 -1.28
C LEU A 50 -7.54 3.95 0.00
N THR A 51 -7.92 4.50 1.15
CA THR A 51 -7.48 3.98 2.45
C THR A 51 -8.62 3.95 3.47
N PRO A 52 -8.63 3.05 4.46
CA PRO A 52 -9.54 3.16 5.59
C PRO A 52 -9.29 4.43 6.41
N THR A 53 -10.33 4.97 7.05
CA THR A 53 -10.24 6.15 7.95
C THR A 53 -9.24 5.91 9.09
N LYS A 54 -9.16 4.66 9.55
CA LYS A 54 -8.23 4.23 10.60
C LYS A 54 -6.76 4.44 10.23
N THR A 55 -6.37 4.29 8.97
CA THR A 55 -4.99 4.52 8.53
C THR A 55 -4.60 5.99 8.60
N VAL A 56 -5.51 6.90 8.21
CA VAL A 56 -5.29 8.34 8.38
C VAL A 56 -5.19 8.71 9.86
N THR A 57 -6.02 8.10 10.71
CA THR A 57 -6.01 8.33 12.16
C THR A 57 -4.72 7.82 12.80
N HIS A 58 -4.23 6.65 12.38
CA HIS A 58 -2.98 6.08 12.86
C HIS A 58 -1.76 6.91 12.45
N ALA A 59 -1.72 7.37 11.20
CA ALA A 59 -0.68 8.28 10.71
C ALA A 59 -0.59 9.57 11.53
N ARG A 60 -1.73 10.18 11.89
CA ARG A 60 -1.77 11.38 12.75
C ARG A 60 -1.29 11.14 14.18
N LYS A 61 -1.58 9.96 14.76
CA LYS A 61 -1.15 9.63 16.13
C LYS A 61 0.36 9.45 16.23
N ARG A 62 0.98 8.80 15.23
CA ARG A 62 2.44 8.58 15.19
C ARG A 62 3.24 9.88 15.30
N VAL A 63 2.76 10.97 14.69
CA VAL A 63 3.40 12.30 14.78
C VAL A 63 3.23 12.91 16.16
N ASN A 64 2.01 12.90 16.72
CA ASN A 64 1.77 13.47 18.05
C ASN A 64 2.55 12.76 19.16
N GLU A 65 2.85 11.47 19.01
CA GLU A 65 3.68 10.71 19.95
C GLU A 65 5.18 11.02 19.78
N SER A 66 5.65 11.35 18.57
CA SER A 66 7.04 11.74 18.32
C SER A 66 7.36 13.19 18.74
N ASP A 67 6.37 14.10 18.69
CA ASP A 67 6.50 15.45 19.24
C ASP A 67 6.58 15.48 20.78
N ASN A 68 6.07 14.44 21.45
CA ASN A 68 6.02 14.38 22.92
C ASN A 68 7.27 13.72 23.54
N THR A 69 8.14 13.10 22.72
CA THR A 69 9.39 12.49 23.18
C THR A 69 10.56 13.49 23.28
N ASP A 70 10.44 14.70 22.72
CA ASP A 70 11.47 15.75 22.81
C ASP A 70 11.31 16.69 24.03
N ILE A 71 10.29 16.48 24.86
CA ILE A 71 10.05 17.27 26.08
C ILE A 71 9.70 16.35 27.26
N THR A 72 10.53 15.38 27.64
CA THR A 72 10.47 14.79 29.01
C THR A 72 11.78 14.07 29.38
N ALA A 73 12.93 14.72 29.22
CA ALA A 73 14.02 14.51 30.17
C ALA A 73 13.84 15.57 31.28
N GLU A 74 13.71 15.10 32.52
CA GLU A 74 13.34 15.86 33.74
C GLU A 74 11.82 16.07 33.93
N THR A 75 11.18 15.18 34.69
CA THR A 75 10.87 15.44 36.10
C THR A 75 10.25 14.18 36.71
N THR A 76 11.00 13.55 37.60
CA THR A 76 10.51 12.59 38.60
C THR A 76 9.61 13.32 39.58
N GLU A 77 8.36 12.89 39.77
CA GLU A 77 7.83 12.59 41.12
C GLU A 77 6.44 11.91 41.13
N MET A 78 6.31 11.05 42.13
CA MET A 78 5.23 10.13 42.50
C MET A 78 3.81 10.74 42.60
N ARG A 79 2.78 9.94 42.29
CA ARG A 79 1.78 9.46 43.29
C ARG A 79 0.65 8.56 42.72
N SER A 80 0.55 7.38 43.34
CA SER A 80 -0.66 6.75 43.93
C SER A 80 -1.83 6.23 43.06
N ALA A 81 -1.80 4.91 42.86
CA ALA A 81 -2.86 3.90 43.06
C ALA A 81 -4.37 4.25 42.98
N SER A 82 -5.10 3.51 42.15
CA SER A 82 -6.33 2.77 42.53
C SER A 82 -6.70 1.69 41.48
N THR A 83 -7.16 0.54 41.99
CA THR A 83 -7.41 -0.79 41.40
C THR A 83 -8.73 -0.86 40.58
N PRO A 84 -8.97 -1.92 39.77
CA PRO A 84 -9.84 -1.90 38.58
C PRO A 84 -11.25 -2.45 38.82
N ALA A 85 -12.17 -2.17 37.89
CA ALA A 85 -13.43 -2.87 37.77
C ALA A 85 -13.53 -3.58 36.41
N HIS A 86 -13.68 -4.89 36.49
CA HIS A 86 -14.11 -5.79 35.42
C HIS A 86 -15.47 -5.39 34.88
N GLU A 87 -15.65 -5.39 33.56
CA GLU A 87 -16.97 -5.63 32.97
C GLU A 87 -16.85 -6.47 31.70
N THR A 88 -17.66 -7.53 31.70
CA THR A 88 -17.68 -8.69 30.81
C THR A 88 -18.32 -8.38 29.46
N ALA A 89 -17.68 -8.84 28.39
CA ALA A 89 -18.25 -8.89 27.04
C ALA A 89 -19.29 -10.02 26.94
N VAL A 90 -20.43 -9.71 26.33
CA VAL A 90 -21.42 -10.69 25.86
C VAL A 90 -21.56 -10.46 24.35
N GLU A 91 -21.15 -11.46 23.57
CA GLU A 91 -21.49 -11.62 22.16
C GLU A 91 -22.96 -12.01 22.02
N GLN A 92 -23.64 -11.48 21.01
CA GLN A 92 -24.78 -12.14 20.37
C GLN A 92 -24.96 -11.64 18.93
N ASP A 93 -24.88 -12.60 18.02
CA ASP A 93 -25.22 -12.52 16.59
C ASP A 93 -26.72 -12.26 16.39
N ALA A 94 -27.08 -11.53 15.33
CA ALA A 94 -28.27 -11.81 14.50
C ALA A 94 -28.25 -11.00 13.19
N GLU A 95 -28.43 -11.73 12.09
CA GLU A 95 -28.64 -11.28 10.73
C GLU A 95 -29.84 -10.33 10.57
N SER A 96 -29.75 -9.34 9.68
CA SER A 96 -30.89 -8.98 8.82
C SER A 96 -30.48 -8.11 7.62
N ASP A 97 -30.92 -8.57 6.45
CA ASP A 97 -30.94 -7.87 5.18
C ASP A 97 -31.45 -6.43 5.30
N THR A 98 -30.62 -5.47 4.87
CA THR A 98 -31.13 -4.17 4.43
C THR A 98 -30.31 -3.66 3.26
N HIS A 99 -31.04 -3.32 2.20
CA HIS A 99 -30.60 -2.71 0.97
C HIS A 99 -29.98 -1.33 1.25
N TRP A 100 -28.65 -1.23 1.31
CA TRP A 100 -27.94 0.03 1.53
C TRP A 100 -27.54 0.68 0.20
N SER A 101 -28.43 1.53 -0.31
CA SER A 101 -28.02 2.60 -1.22
C SER A 101 -27.31 3.69 -0.39
N GLN A 102 -25.98 3.62 -0.27
CA GLN A 102 -25.19 4.71 0.29
C GLN A 102 -24.42 5.43 -0.83
N SER A 103 -24.75 6.70 -1.04
CA SER A 103 -24.02 7.66 -1.87
C SER A 103 -23.04 8.48 -1.01
N PRO A 104 -22.04 9.14 -1.60
CA PRO A 104 -20.79 8.61 -2.11
C PRO A 104 -19.61 8.89 -1.15
N THR A 105 -18.51 8.18 -1.41
CA THR A 105 -17.18 8.36 -0.84
C THR A 105 -16.78 9.83 -0.73
N SER A 106 -16.63 10.34 0.49
CA SER A 106 -16.10 11.68 0.70
C SER A 106 -14.58 11.65 0.48
N ALA A 107 -14.11 12.17 -0.65
CA ALA A 107 -12.72 12.58 -0.80
C ALA A 107 -12.46 13.63 0.29
N VAL A 108 -11.82 13.22 1.38
CA VAL A 108 -11.42 14.15 2.41
C VAL A 108 -10.27 14.95 1.82
N SER A 109 -10.38 16.28 1.81
CA SER A 109 -9.26 17.13 1.44
C SER A 109 -8.18 16.98 2.52
N ILE A 110 -7.33 15.99 2.33
CA ILE A 110 -6.24 15.65 3.22
C ILE A 110 -5.04 16.49 2.80
N THR A 111 -4.37 17.11 3.78
CA THR A 111 -3.27 18.01 3.51
C THR A 111 -2.01 17.24 3.08
N PRO A 112 -1.07 17.86 2.34
CA PRO A 112 0.20 17.23 1.98
C PRO A 112 0.96 16.65 3.16
N GLU A 113 0.83 17.24 4.36
CA GLU A 113 1.46 16.71 5.57
C GLU A 113 0.93 15.31 5.91
N VAL A 114 -0.38 15.08 5.85
CA VAL A 114 -0.97 13.76 6.16
C VAL A 114 -0.59 12.71 5.10
N VAL A 115 -0.42 13.11 3.84
CA VAL A 115 0.15 12.22 2.81
C VAL A 115 1.53 11.75 3.23
N MET A 116 2.41 12.67 3.65
CA MET A 116 3.74 12.31 4.13
C MET A 116 3.71 11.43 5.38
N MET A 117 2.77 11.66 6.30
CA MET A 117 2.59 10.80 7.48
C MET A 117 2.20 9.36 7.12
N ILE A 118 1.35 9.20 6.10
CA ILE A 118 0.98 7.88 5.56
C ILE A 118 2.21 7.21 4.95
N LEU A 119 3.06 7.97 4.24
CA LEU A 119 4.31 7.51 3.64
C LEU A 119 5.47 7.33 4.64
N GLY A 120 5.26 7.58 5.93
CA GLY A 120 6.27 7.37 6.97
C GLY A 120 7.35 8.47 7.05
N GLY A 121 7.10 9.66 6.50
CA GLY A 121 7.99 10.82 6.66
C GLY A 121 7.87 11.49 8.03
N SER A 122 8.98 12.05 8.52
CA SER A 122 9.03 12.98 9.66
C SER A 122 9.57 14.35 9.23
N SER A 123 9.17 15.42 9.91
CA SER A 123 9.75 16.76 9.75
C SER A 123 11.01 16.89 10.62
N ASP A 124 12.14 17.29 10.04
CA ASP A 124 13.29 17.73 10.85
C ASP A 124 13.09 19.19 11.32
N SER A 125 13.79 19.59 12.38
CA SER A 125 13.65 20.88 13.07
C SER A 125 13.88 22.14 12.21
N ASP A 126 14.46 21.98 11.02
CA ASP A 126 14.69 23.04 10.03
C ASP A 126 13.59 23.13 8.94
N GLY A 127 12.53 22.32 9.03
CA GLY A 127 11.44 22.30 8.05
C GLY A 127 11.77 21.58 6.73
N GLU A 128 12.96 20.98 6.62
CA GLU A 128 13.25 19.98 5.59
C GLU A 128 12.67 18.63 6.02
N MET A 129 11.85 18.03 5.15
CA MET A 129 11.13 16.78 5.41
C MET A 129 11.90 15.62 4.78
N SER A 130 12.30 14.64 5.58
CA SER A 130 13.06 13.47 5.14
C SER A 130 12.29 12.17 5.45
N ILE A 131 12.25 11.24 4.49
CA ILE A 131 11.86 9.85 4.79
C ILE A 131 13.09 9.23 5.45
N GLN A 132 12.91 8.64 6.64
CA GLN A 132 13.95 8.43 7.68
C GLN A 132 15.25 7.71 7.26
N HIS A 133 15.42 7.27 6.01
CA HIS A 133 16.61 6.56 5.53
C HIS A 133 17.15 7.06 4.17
N ARG A 134 17.47 8.36 4.05
CA ARG A 134 18.39 8.81 2.97
C ARG A 134 19.85 8.52 3.35
N ASN A 135 20.32 7.31 3.07
CA ASN A 135 21.77 7.07 3.04
C ASN A 135 22.36 7.53 1.70
N ASN A 136 23.42 8.34 1.80
CA ASN A 136 24.18 8.93 0.70
C ASN A 136 24.65 7.89 -0.33
N HIS A 137 23.91 7.71 -1.44
CA HIS A 137 24.49 7.34 -2.73
C HIS A 137 23.85 8.16 -3.85
N LYS A 138 24.65 9.06 -4.42
CA LYS A 138 24.34 9.78 -5.66
C LYS A 138 24.58 8.83 -6.83
N ASP A 139 23.54 8.22 -7.39
CA ASP A 139 23.35 8.21 -8.85
C ASP A 139 21.94 7.72 -9.27
N THR A 140 21.32 8.49 -10.17
CA THR A 140 20.14 8.20 -11.03
C THR A 140 18.88 7.65 -10.35
N THR A 141 17.81 8.37 -10.02
CA THR A 141 17.11 9.49 -10.68
C THR A 141 16.58 10.46 -9.63
N GLN A 142 16.93 11.74 -9.74
CA GLN A 142 16.21 12.79 -9.02
C GLN A 142 14.77 12.81 -9.55
N ASP A 143 13.84 12.35 -8.74
CA ASP A 143 12.63 13.10 -8.37
C ASP A 143 11.97 12.35 -7.22
N GLY A 144 12.01 12.95 -6.02
CA GLY A 144 11.23 12.43 -4.90
C GLY A 144 9.74 12.50 -5.22
N ILE A 145 8.93 11.71 -4.50
CA ILE A 145 7.47 11.78 -4.58
C ILE A 145 7.00 13.23 -4.45
N GLN A 146 6.08 13.64 -5.33
CA GLN A 146 5.44 14.95 -5.34
C GLN A 146 4.11 14.88 -4.55
N PRO A 147 4.04 15.35 -3.30
CA PRO A 147 2.86 15.14 -2.45
C PRO A 147 1.62 15.88 -2.93
N ASN A 148 1.80 16.99 -3.65
CA ASN A 148 0.72 17.76 -4.28
C ASN A 148 0.04 17.02 -5.45
N GLN A 149 0.67 15.95 -5.96
CA GLN A 149 0.11 15.06 -6.98
C GLN A 149 -0.54 13.81 -6.37
N ILE A 150 -0.71 13.79 -5.04
CA ILE A 150 -1.36 12.71 -4.30
C ILE A 150 -2.60 13.25 -3.61
N THR A 151 -3.72 12.57 -3.81
CA THR A 151 -4.94 12.77 -3.04
C THR A 151 -5.19 11.55 -2.16
N VAL A 152 -5.95 11.72 -1.09
CA VAL A 152 -6.32 10.62 -0.20
C VAL A 152 -7.83 10.60 -0.04
N THR A 153 -8.41 9.44 -0.30
CA THR A 153 -9.83 9.19 -0.13
C THR A 153 -10.01 8.13 0.94
N THR A 154 -10.76 8.47 1.99
CA THR A 154 -11.06 7.53 3.06
C THR A 154 -12.33 6.75 2.75
N ASP A 155 -12.26 5.43 2.84
CA ASP A 155 -13.39 4.53 2.66
C ASP A 155 -13.23 3.32 3.59
N ASP A 156 -14.16 3.15 4.54
CA ASP A 156 -14.09 2.07 5.54
C ASP A 156 -14.75 0.76 5.05
N ARG A 157 -15.28 0.74 3.82
CA ARG A 157 -15.77 -0.50 3.20
C ARG A 157 -14.59 -1.42 2.85
N ALA A 158 -14.88 -2.71 2.68
CA ALA A 158 -13.89 -3.67 2.18
C ALA A 158 -13.39 -3.28 0.78
N LEU A 159 -12.24 -3.85 0.36
CA LEU A 159 -11.55 -3.50 -0.89
C LEU A 159 -12.47 -3.47 -2.12
N THR A 160 -13.18 -4.58 -2.38
CA THR A 160 -14.10 -4.70 -3.53
C THR A 160 -15.16 -3.59 -3.57
N PRO A 161 -16.00 -3.39 -2.53
CA PRO A 161 -17.01 -2.33 -2.56
C PRO A 161 -16.41 -0.90 -2.58
N ALA A 162 -15.25 -0.67 -1.96
CA ALA A 162 -14.58 0.64 -2.00
C ALA A 162 -14.08 0.98 -3.42
N VAL A 163 -13.42 0.02 -4.10
CA VAL A 163 -12.97 0.18 -5.49
C VAL A 163 -14.15 0.32 -6.44
N ASN A 164 -15.21 -0.48 -6.29
CA ASN A 164 -16.43 -0.31 -7.09
C ASN A 164 -17.09 1.07 -6.87
N GLY A 165 -17.04 1.60 -5.64
CA GLY A 165 -17.44 2.99 -5.36
C GLY A 165 -16.63 4.02 -6.17
N CYS A 166 -15.32 3.78 -6.35
CA CYS A 166 -14.46 4.59 -7.21
C CYS A 166 -14.80 4.44 -8.69
N LEU A 167 -15.11 3.23 -9.16
CA LEU A 167 -15.47 2.92 -10.54
C LEU A 167 -16.80 3.56 -10.96
N ASN A 168 -17.76 3.69 -10.05
CA ASN A 168 -19.02 4.38 -10.33
C ASN A 168 -18.82 5.82 -10.84
N ARG A 169 -17.67 6.44 -10.54
CA ARG A 169 -17.30 7.77 -11.06
C ARG A 169 -17.04 7.76 -12.56
N LEU A 170 -16.63 6.64 -13.16
CA LEU A 170 -16.45 6.53 -14.63
C LEU A 170 -17.75 6.78 -15.39
N SER A 171 -18.90 6.48 -14.77
CA SER A 171 -20.22 6.69 -15.35
C SER A 171 -20.73 8.12 -15.17
N ASP A 172 -20.06 8.96 -14.37
CA ASP A 172 -20.48 10.35 -14.13
C ASP A 172 -20.05 11.24 -15.31
N PRO A 173 -20.99 11.88 -16.04
CA PRO A 173 -20.65 12.81 -17.12
C PRO A 173 -19.79 14.01 -16.69
N LYS A 174 -19.71 14.29 -15.38
CA LYS A 174 -18.86 15.33 -14.80
C LYS A 174 -17.49 14.84 -14.35
N ALA A 175 -17.21 13.53 -14.42
CA ALA A 175 -15.91 13.00 -14.09
C ALA A 175 -14.84 13.59 -15.02
N GLN A 176 -13.69 13.92 -14.45
CA GLN A 176 -12.57 14.53 -15.19
C GLN A 176 -11.70 13.45 -15.88
N PHE A 177 -12.13 12.20 -15.85
CA PHE A 177 -11.42 11.05 -16.39
C PHE A 177 -12.40 10.04 -17.02
N GLY A 178 -11.98 9.39 -18.10
CA GLY A 178 -12.75 8.32 -18.77
C GLY A 178 -12.18 6.91 -18.55
N GLU A 179 -11.10 6.79 -17.80
CA GLU A 179 -10.42 5.51 -17.52
C GLU A 179 -9.89 5.54 -16.09
N LEU A 180 -9.93 4.39 -15.41
CA LEU A 180 -9.42 4.23 -14.05
C LEU A 180 -8.48 3.02 -13.99
N ALA A 181 -7.32 3.19 -13.36
CA ALA A 181 -6.42 2.11 -13.02
C ALA A 181 -6.42 1.86 -11.50
N VAL A 182 -6.41 0.60 -11.11
CA VAL A 182 -6.13 0.16 -9.74
C VAL A 182 -4.76 -0.51 -9.74
N VAL A 183 -3.85 -0.03 -8.89
CA VAL A 183 -2.52 -0.62 -8.72
C VAL A 183 -2.33 -0.94 -7.25
N MET A 184 -2.07 -2.21 -6.92
CA MET A 184 -1.90 -2.63 -5.53
C MET A 184 -0.61 -2.05 -4.93
N ALA A 185 -0.63 -1.72 -3.64
CA ALA A 185 0.45 -1.01 -2.96
C ALA A 185 1.69 -1.86 -2.64
N ASP A 186 1.62 -3.18 -2.80
CA ASP A 186 2.63 -4.16 -2.43
C ASP A 186 3.46 -4.69 -3.61
N LEU A 187 3.45 -3.96 -4.72
CA LEU A 187 4.26 -4.24 -5.89
C LEU A 187 5.65 -3.64 -5.76
N ALA A 188 6.45 -4.19 -4.83
CA ALA A 188 7.83 -3.74 -4.62
C ALA A 188 8.66 -3.76 -5.91
N LEU A 189 8.36 -4.65 -6.86
CA LEU A 189 9.15 -4.77 -8.09
C LEU A 189 8.72 -3.81 -9.21
N ILE A 190 7.72 -2.97 -8.96
CA ILE A 190 7.16 -2.02 -9.93
C ILE A 190 8.24 -1.11 -10.51
N THR A 191 8.11 -0.79 -11.80
CA THR A 191 9.01 0.12 -12.50
C THR A 191 8.20 1.06 -13.39
N PRO A 192 8.74 2.24 -13.75
CA PRO A 192 8.08 3.13 -14.69
C PRO A 192 7.72 2.43 -16.01
N THR A 193 8.62 1.62 -16.56
CA THR A 193 8.38 0.85 -17.79
C THR A 193 7.28 -0.20 -17.64
N ALA A 194 7.12 -0.82 -16.46
CA ALA A 194 6.03 -1.76 -16.23
C ALA A 194 4.66 -1.06 -16.22
N ILE A 195 4.58 0.14 -15.63
CA ILE A 195 3.38 0.99 -15.66
C ILE A 195 3.08 1.47 -17.09
N GLU A 196 4.08 1.95 -17.82
CA GLU A 196 3.93 2.38 -19.22
C GLU A 196 3.33 1.24 -20.07
N ARG A 197 3.87 0.02 -19.95
CA ARG A 197 3.36 -1.16 -20.65
C ARG A 197 1.93 -1.51 -20.25
N LEU A 198 1.60 -1.43 -18.95
CA LEU A 198 0.25 -1.67 -18.45
C LEU A 198 -0.76 -0.71 -19.09
N PHE A 199 -0.44 0.58 -19.12
CA PHE A 199 -1.36 1.60 -19.63
C PHE A 199 -1.42 1.66 -21.15
N ALA A 200 -0.35 1.27 -21.85
CA ALA A 200 -0.33 1.19 -23.31
C ALA A 200 -1.08 -0.02 -23.88
N ARG A 201 -1.39 -1.03 -23.06
CA ARG A 201 -2.05 -2.26 -23.52
C ARG A 201 -3.50 -2.01 -23.87
N GLU A 202 -3.90 -2.47 -25.04
CA GLU A 202 -5.28 -2.37 -25.54
C GLU A 202 -6.22 -3.34 -24.82
N GLY A 203 -7.50 -2.97 -24.76
CA GLY A 203 -8.59 -3.71 -24.11
C GLY A 203 -9.48 -2.77 -23.31
N ASP A 204 -10.78 -3.05 -23.25
CA ASP A 204 -11.71 -2.33 -22.37
C ASP A 204 -11.35 -2.53 -20.90
N VAL A 205 -10.77 -3.69 -20.60
CA VAL A 205 -10.18 -4.04 -19.30
C VAL A 205 -8.79 -4.64 -19.54
N VAL A 206 -7.78 -4.17 -18.81
CA VAL A 206 -6.42 -4.75 -18.84
C VAL A 206 -6.08 -5.33 -17.49
N LEU A 207 -5.67 -6.59 -17.43
CA LEU A 207 -5.33 -7.29 -16.20
C LEU A 207 -3.81 -7.54 -16.12
N ALA A 208 -3.24 -7.22 -14.96
CA ALA A 208 -1.95 -7.74 -14.51
C ALA A 208 -2.21 -8.80 -13.43
N PRO A 209 -2.04 -10.10 -13.74
CA PRO A 209 -2.28 -11.16 -12.77
C PRO A 209 -1.22 -11.14 -11.67
N GLY A 210 -1.63 -11.43 -10.44
CA GLY A 210 -0.75 -11.71 -9.31
C GLY A 210 -0.50 -13.20 -9.11
N ARG A 211 0.44 -13.55 -8.24
CA ARG A 211 0.68 -14.95 -7.87
C ARG A 211 -0.52 -15.48 -7.10
N GLY A 212 -0.78 -16.78 -7.21
CA GLY A 212 -1.92 -17.42 -6.52
C GLY A 212 -3.32 -17.06 -7.06
N GLY A 213 -3.43 -16.39 -8.21
CA GLY A 213 -4.71 -16.09 -8.86
C GLY A 213 -5.32 -14.73 -8.49
N GLY A 214 -4.54 -13.86 -7.83
CA GLY A 214 -4.89 -12.47 -7.55
C GLY A 214 -4.83 -11.56 -8.78
N THR A 215 -5.32 -10.32 -8.64
CA THR A 215 -5.15 -9.25 -9.64
C THR A 215 -4.35 -8.12 -9.01
N ASN A 216 -3.12 -7.91 -9.48
CA ASN A 216 -2.18 -6.96 -8.87
C ASN A 216 -2.29 -5.56 -9.47
N ALA A 217 -2.72 -5.46 -10.72
CA ALA A 217 -3.12 -4.20 -11.30
C ALA A 217 -4.22 -4.44 -12.35
N ILE A 218 -5.08 -3.45 -12.52
CA ILE A 218 -6.15 -3.50 -13.51
C ILE A 218 -6.39 -2.10 -14.09
N VAL A 219 -6.56 -2.02 -15.40
CA VAL A 219 -7.02 -0.81 -16.09
C VAL A 219 -8.45 -1.03 -16.55
N ILE A 220 -9.34 -0.11 -16.24
CA ILE A 220 -10.76 -0.15 -16.59
C ILE A 220 -11.07 1.07 -17.46
N ARG A 221 -11.48 0.83 -18.70
CA ARG A 221 -11.83 1.86 -19.69
C ARG A 221 -13.33 1.91 -20.01
N HIS A 222 -14.11 0.98 -19.44
CA HIS A 222 -15.53 0.89 -19.71
C HIS A 222 -16.37 0.90 -18.40
N PRO A 223 -17.38 1.77 -18.27
CA PRO A 223 -18.14 1.96 -17.03
C PRO A 223 -18.99 0.75 -16.60
N SER A 224 -19.24 -0.20 -17.51
CA SER A 224 -20.00 -1.43 -17.18
C SER A 224 -19.19 -2.47 -16.42
N PHE A 225 -17.87 -2.30 -16.28
CA PHE A 225 -17.04 -3.24 -15.55
C PHE A 225 -17.06 -2.98 -14.04
N THR A 226 -17.04 -4.05 -13.25
CA THR A 226 -16.91 -4.02 -11.79
C THR A 226 -15.82 -5.00 -11.33
N VAL A 227 -15.21 -4.72 -10.18
CA VAL A 227 -14.19 -5.59 -9.60
C VAL A 227 -14.79 -6.58 -8.60
N ASN A 228 -14.08 -7.69 -8.41
CA ASN A 228 -14.23 -8.63 -7.31
C ASN A 228 -12.86 -9.15 -6.87
N TYR A 229 -12.31 -8.59 -5.79
CA TYR A 229 -11.01 -8.99 -5.23
C TYR A 229 -11.07 -10.22 -4.30
N HIS A 230 -12.22 -10.88 -4.17
CA HIS A 230 -12.32 -12.08 -3.34
C HIS A 230 -11.81 -13.32 -4.10
N GLY A 231 -11.13 -14.22 -3.41
CA GLY A 231 -10.71 -15.51 -3.97
C GLY A 231 -9.83 -15.38 -5.22
N ALA A 232 -10.20 -16.08 -6.29
CA ALA A 232 -9.48 -16.12 -7.56
C ALA A 232 -9.78 -14.89 -8.45
N SER A 233 -9.51 -13.70 -7.92
CA SER A 233 -9.92 -12.42 -8.53
C SER A 233 -9.49 -12.25 -9.99
N TYR A 234 -8.35 -12.79 -10.43
CA TYR A 234 -7.97 -12.72 -11.85
C TYR A 234 -8.99 -13.42 -12.75
N GLN A 235 -9.41 -14.63 -12.36
CA GLN A 235 -10.39 -15.39 -13.11
C GLN A 235 -11.77 -14.72 -13.05
N ASP A 236 -12.15 -14.22 -11.87
CA ASP A 236 -13.42 -13.52 -11.68
C ASP A 236 -13.47 -12.24 -12.53
N HIS A 237 -12.42 -11.42 -12.52
CA HIS A 237 -12.33 -10.21 -13.35
C HIS A 237 -12.38 -10.53 -14.84
N HIS A 238 -11.68 -11.59 -15.28
CA HIS A 238 -11.77 -12.04 -16.66
C HIS A 238 -13.21 -12.44 -17.02
N GLN A 239 -13.89 -13.19 -16.15
CA GLN A 239 -15.27 -13.61 -16.38
C GLN A 239 -16.24 -12.43 -16.40
N ILE A 240 -16.11 -11.47 -15.48
CA ILE A 240 -16.93 -10.25 -15.43
C ILE A 240 -16.79 -9.46 -16.74
N ALA A 241 -15.58 -9.33 -17.28
CA ALA A 241 -15.37 -8.65 -18.56
C ALA A 241 -16.04 -9.39 -19.73
N VAL A 242 -15.90 -10.71 -19.78
CA VAL A 242 -16.54 -11.56 -20.80
C VAL A 242 -18.07 -11.46 -20.73
N ASP A 243 -18.65 -11.53 -19.53
CA ASP A 243 -20.09 -11.43 -19.31
C ASP A 243 -20.63 -10.06 -19.73
N ALA A 244 -19.82 -9.00 -19.55
CA ALA A 244 -20.12 -7.64 -20.03
C ALA A 244 -19.78 -7.42 -21.52
N SER A 245 -19.34 -8.45 -22.25
CA SER A 245 -18.90 -8.35 -23.66
C SER A 245 -17.77 -7.34 -23.89
N LEU A 246 -16.88 -7.20 -22.91
CA LEU A 246 -15.73 -6.31 -22.93
C LEU A 246 -14.47 -7.03 -23.40
N SER A 247 -13.64 -6.34 -24.19
CA SER A 247 -12.34 -6.85 -24.60
C SER A 247 -11.34 -6.85 -23.43
N VAL A 248 -10.60 -7.94 -23.28
CA VAL A 248 -9.62 -8.11 -22.19
C VAL A 248 -8.20 -8.12 -22.74
N GLY A 249 -7.39 -7.18 -22.27
CA GLY A 249 -5.94 -7.22 -22.39
C GLY A 249 -5.32 -7.90 -21.17
N VAL A 250 -4.26 -8.66 -21.36
CA VAL A 250 -3.44 -9.19 -20.25
C VAL A 250 -2.00 -8.75 -20.45
N ILE A 251 -1.36 -8.34 -19.37
CA ILE A 251 0.07 -8.06 -19.31
C ILE A 251 0.79 -9.24 -18.66
N ASP A 252 1.76 -9.79 -19.38
CA ASP A 252 2.78 -10.66 -18.80
C ASP A 252 3.92 -9.78 -18.27
N SER A 253 4.01 -9.66 -16.94
CA SER A 253 5.03 -8.84 -16.28
C SER A 253 5.37 -9.42 -14.92
N MET A 254 6.58 -9.98 -14.79
CA MET A 254 7.13 -10.38 -13.48
C MET A 254 7.10 -9.23 -12.47
N ARG A 255 7.30 -7.98 -12.93
CA ARG A 255 7.31 -6.79 -12.06
C ARG A 255 5.96 -6.45 -11.45
N LEU A 256 4.88 -6.70 -12.18
CA LEU A 256 3.51 -6.46 -11.69
C LEU A 256 2.89 -7.71 -11.08
N GLY A 257 3.34 -8.91 -11.48
CA GLY A 257 2.78 -10.16 -10.99
C GLY A 257 3.42 -10.66 -9.70
N THR A 258 4.48 -10.03 -9.20
CA THR A 258 5.14 -10.41 -7.94
C THR A 258 4.73 -9.46 -6.83
N ASP A 259 3.60 -9.75 -6.20
CA ASP A 259 3.20 -9.24 -4.90
C ASP A 259 4.09 -9.83 -3.80
N ILE A 260 4.42 -9.00 -2.80
CA ILE A 260 5.30 -9.40 -1.69
C ILE A 260 4.46 -9.68 -0.46
N ASP A 261 4.22 -10.95 -0.14
CA ASP A 261 3.37 -11.32 1.01
C ASP A 261 4.07 -12.27 1.98
N GLU A 262 4.95 -13.15 1.51
CA GLU A 262 5.59 -14.18 2.34
C GLU A 262 7.12 -13.98 2.39
N PRO A 263 7.81 -14.54 3.40
CA PRO A 263 9.27 -14.40 3.50
C PRO A 263 10.02 -14.89 2.26
N THR A 264 9.43 -15.85 1.54
CA THR A 264 9.97 -16.39 0.29
C THR A 264 9.93 -15.41 -0.88
N ASP A 265 9.19 -14.30 -0.76
CA ASP A 265 9.14 -13.26 -1.80
C ASP A 265 10.21 -12.18 -1.59
N LEU A 266 10.77 -12.06 -0.38
CA LEU A 266 11.79 -11.05 -0.06
C LEU A 266 13.08 -11.15 -0.89
N PRO A 267 13.58 -12.35 -1.30
CA PRO A 267 14.69 -12.43 -2.22
C PRO A 267 14.44 -11.69 -3.54
N GLU A 268 13.21 -11.73 -4.07
CA GLU A 268 12.86 -11.05 -5.32
C GLU A 268 13.04 -9.53 -5.18
N VAL A 269 12.68 -8.96 -4.03
CA VAL A 269 12.91 -7.53 -3.74
C VAL A 269 14.40 -7.20 -3.77
N LEU A 270 15.22 -7.99 -3.08
CA LEU A 270 16.67 -7.77 -3.03
C LEU A 270 17.36 -7.98 -4.39
N PHE A 271 16.83 -8.84 -5.26
CA PHE A 271 17.38 -9.05 -6.60
C PHE A 271 16.94 -8.01 -7.62
N HIS A 272 15.72 -7.50 -7.49
CA HIS A 272 15.05 -6.84 -8.60
C HIS A 272 14.61 -5.41 -8.29
N ASN A 273 14.49 -5.00 -7.03
CA ASN A 273 14.18 -3.63 -6.64
C ASN A 273 15.46 -2.86 -6.30
N SER A 274 15.56 -1.63 -6.83
CA SER A 274 16.62 -0.66 -6.54
C SER A 274 16.05 0.62 -5.92
N GLY A 275 14.86 0.52 -5.31
CA GLY A 275 14.14 1.60 -4.66
C GLY A 275 14.09 1.43 -3.15
N MET A 276 13.12 2.12 -2.54
CA MET A 276 13.00 2.26 -1.09
C MET A 276 12.75 0.91 -0.41
N ALA A 277 11.99 -0.01 -1.01
CA ALA A 277 11.71 -1.31 -0.42
C ALA A 277 12.98 -2.16 -0.24
N SER A 278 13.86 -2.20 -1.23
CA SER A 278 15.13 -2.93 -1.15
C SER A 278 16.13 -2.24 -0.22
N GLU A 279 16.23 -0.91 -0.28
CA GLU A 279 17.07 -0.14 0.63
C GLU A 279 16.67 -0.35 2.08
N TRP A 280 15.37 -0.35 2.37
CA TRP A 280 14.83 -0.57 3.69
C TRP A 280 15.09 -1.99 4.20
N LEU A 281 14.87 -3.04 3.39
CA LEU A 281 15.19 -4.41 3.80
C LEU A 281 16.66 -4.55 4.20
N GLN A 282 17.55 -3.95 3.42
CA GLN A 282 18.98 -3.97 3.71
C GLN A 282 19.32 -3.19 4.98
N SER A 283 18.64 -2.06 5.25
CA SER A 283 18.90 -1.22 6.43
C SER A 283 18.53 -1.90 7.74
N VAL A 284 17.47 -2.72 7.76
CA VAL A 284 17.10 -3.55 8.92
C VAL A 284 17.90 -4.85 9.02
N GLY A 285 18.85 -5.08 8.11
CA GLY A 285 19.76 -6.23 8.17
C GLY A 285 19.19 -7.51 7.53
N ILE A 286 18.16 -7.41 6.69
CA ILE A 286 17.73 -8.51 5.83
C ILE A 286 18.75 -8.69 4.70
N LYS A 287 19.26 -9.92 4.55
CA LYS A 287 20.26 -10.28 3.55
C LYS A 287 19.89 -11.58 2.87
N LEU A 288 20.31 -11.73 1.61
CA LEU A 288 20.20 -13.00 0.89
C LEU A 288 21.02 -14.08 1.62
N SER A 289 20.46 -15.28 1.66
CA SER A 289 21.15 -16.49 2.09
C SER A 289 21.05 -17.56 1.01
N LEU A 290 22.07 -18.40 0.90
CA LEU A 290 22.04 -19.58 0.04
C LEU A 290 21.89 -20.81 0.93
N ASP A 291 20.89 -21.61 0.65
CA ASP A 291 20.77 -22.95 1.21
C ASP A 291 21.68 -23.88 0.39
N ASP A 292 22.77 -24.36 0.99
CA ASP A 292 23.75 -25.21 0.33
C ASP A 292 23.19 -26.60 -0.02
N ASP A 293 22.15 -27.07 0.67
CA ASP A 293 21.54 -28.38 0.44
C ASP A 293 20.53 -28.32 -0.71
N THR A 294 19.75 -27.25 -0.80
CA THR A 294 18.71 -27.09 -1.85
C THR A 294 19.16 -26.25 -3.04
N GLY A 295 20.25 -25.49 -2.91
CA GLY A 295 20.71 -24.49 -3.87
C GLY A 295 19.76 -23.30 -4.02
N ARG A 296 18.75 -23.18 -3.15
CA ARG A 296 17.76 -22.10 -3.21
C ARG A 296 18.20 -20.90 -2.41
N VAL A 297 17.83 -19.73 -2.91
CA VAL A 297 18.06 -18.46 -2.22
C VAL A 297 16.91 -18.20 -1.27
N GLY A 298 17.25 -17.88 -0.02
CA GLY A 298 16.34 -17.39 1.00
C GLY A 298 16.81 -16.05 1.55
N ILE A 299 16.37 -15.74 2.77
CA ILE A 299 16.81 -14.57 3.52
C ILE A 299 17.34 -14.96 4.89
N THR A 300 18.13 -14.06 5.48
CA THR A 300 18.47 -14.04 6.90
C THR A 300 18.25 -12.65 7.44
N HIS A 301 17.90 -12.56 8.73
CA HIS A 301 17.72 -11.29 9.43
C HIS A 301 18.82 -11.15 10.49
N GLN A 302 19.81 -10.29 10.24
CA GLN A 302 20.88 -10.00 11.20
C GLN A 302 20.46 -8.86 12.13
N ARG A 303 19.65 -9.16 13.16
CA ARG A 303 19.30 -8.17 14.18
C ARG A 303 20.56 -7.74 14.94
N ASN A 304 20.75 -6.43 15.09
CA ASN A 304 21.77 -5.92 15.99
C ASN A 304 21.36 -6.26 17.43
N ARG A 305 22.30 -6.81 18.20
CA ARG A 305 22.14 -7.24 19.61
C ARG A 305 21.70 -6.13 20.61
N ALA A 306 21.41 -4.92 20.13
CA ALA A 306 21.07 -3.77 20.96
C ALA A 306 19.54 -3.59 21.17
N ASP A 307 18.70 -4.34 20.46
CA ASP A 307 17.23 -4.25 20.55
C ASP A 307 16.60 -5.40 21.36
N GLU A 308 17.40 -6.16 22.13
CA GLU A 308 16.96 -7.29 22.96
C GLU A 308 16.86 -6.98 24.47
N ASP A 309 17.05 -5.73 24.92
CA ASP A 309 16.94 -5.33 26.33
C ASP A 309 15.74 -4.42 26.63
#